data_AF-A0A9D1U6L2-F1
#
_entry.id   AF-A0A9D1U6L2-F1
#
_cell.length_a   1.000
_cell.length_b   1.000
_cell.length_c   1.000
_cell.angle_alpha   90.00
_cell.angle_beta   90.00
_cell.angle_gamma   90.00
#
_symmetry.space_group_name_H-M   'P 1'
#
loop_
_entity.id
_entity.type
_entity.pdbx_description
1 polymer ?
#
loop_
_entity_poly.entity_id
_entity_poly.type
_entity_poly.pdbx_seq_one_letter_code
_entity_poly.pdbx_strand_id
1 'polypeptide(L)'
;LLGGPLPVRAELVTAAYVLNELTAEDRRKAIRRLWDAAQGMLLLAEPGTPAGSAVLRMAREQLLEEGARIAAPCPGGGPCPMEGEDWCHFSCRVARSRLHRRLKGGEAPYEDEKYAYLALCRPALLAEKAAGGERVLRHPQAAKGRVVLTLCTGAGLEKRTVARRDAAAFRQARGAKCGDLLRLCPPEE
;
A
#
# COMPACT_ATOMS: atom_id res chain seq x y z
N LEU A 1 2.59 3.26 28.65
CA LEU A 1 3.76 2.47 28.21
C LEU A 1 4.63 3.21 27.19
N LEU A 2 4.09 4.17 26.43
CA LEU A 2 4.90 5.02 25.57
C LEU A 2 5.43 6.25 26.33
N GLY A 3 6.76 6.36 26.47
CA GLY A 3 7.44 7.52 27.08
C GLY A 3 7.32 8.83 26.27
N GLY A 4 8.12 9.84 26.64
CA GLY A 4 8.18 11.15 25.96
C GLY A 4 8.69 11.10 24.51
N PRO A 5 8.90 12.24 23.83
CA PRO A 5 9.36 12.29 22.44
C PRO A 5 10.56 11.37 22.15
N LEU A 6 10.66 10.86 20.92
CA LEU A 6 11.86 10.10 20.52
C LEU A 6 13.09 11.02 20.57
N PRO A 7 14.24 10.55 21.11
CA PRO A 7 15.39 11.42 21.38
C PRO A 7 16.16 11.82 20.11
N VAL A 8 15.83 11.22 18.96
CA VAL A 8 16.52 11.44 17.69
C VAL A 8 15.52 11.71 16.57
N ARG A 9 16.00 12.40 15.53
CA ARG A 9 15.29 12.63 14.27
C ARG A 9 16.10 12.03 13.13
N ALA A 10 15.42 11.64 12.05
CA ALA A 10 16.04 11.02 10.89
C ALA A 10 15.31 11.36 9.59
N GLU A 11 16.04 11.35 8.47
CA GLU A 11 15.47 11.53 7.13
C GLU A 11 14.48 10.42 6.75
N LEU A 12 14.67 9.20 7.25
CA LEU A 12 13.74 8.09 7.09
C LEU A 12 13.49 7.44 8.44
N VAL A 13 12.22 7.34 8.82
CA VAL A 13 11.76 6.55 9.96
C VAL A 13 10.92 5.39 9.44
N THR A 14 11.16 4.20 9.97
CA THR A 14 10.42 2.99 9.59
C THR A 14 9.81 2.33 10.81
N ALA A 15 8.58 1.84 10.70
CA ALA A 15 8.00 0.88 11.63
C ALA A 15 7.38 -0.27 10.84
N ALA A 16 7.80 -1.49 11.14
CA ALA A 16 7.43 -2.68 10.38
C ALA A 16 6.97 -3.78 11.33
N TYR A 17 5.75 -4.31 11.12
CA TYR A 17 5.19 -5.44 11.86
C TYR A 17 5.16 -5.22 13.38
N VAL A 18 4.71 -4.05 13.83
CA VAL A 18 4.70 -3.72 15.27
C VAL A 18 3.53 -2.85 15.69
N LEU A 19 2.95 -2.03 14.80
CA LEU A 19 1.85 -1.15 15.17
C LEU A 19 0.55 -1.92 15.39
N ASN A 20 0.40 -3.09 14.76
CA ASN A 20 -0.69 -4.05 15.02
C ASN A 20 -0.65 -4.66 16.42
N GLU A 21 0.51 -4.69 17.09
CA GLU A 21 0.67 -5.24 18.45
C GLU A 21 0.26 -4.26 19.55
N LEU A 22 0.06 -2.98 19.19
CA LEU A 22 -0.29 -1.92 20.14
C LEU A 22 -1.80 -1.82 20.35
N THR A 23 -2.19 -1.26 21.50
CA THR A 23 -3.57 -0.81 21.73
C THR A 23 -3.92 0.32 20.76
N ALA A 24 -5.22 0.57 20.54
CA ALA A 24 -5.64 1.64 19.63
C ALA A 24 -5.17 3.04 20.08
N GLU A 25 -5.06 3.26 21.38
CA GLU A 25 -4.55 4.51 21.95
C GLU A 25 -3.03 4.62 21.78
N ASP A 26 -2.28 3.59 22.20
CA ASP A 26 -0.82 3.60 22.08
C ASP A 26 -0.39 3.66 20.62
N ARG A 27 -1.12 3.01 19.70
CA ARG A 27 -0.84 3.07 18.27
C ARG A 27 -0.90 4.49 17.72
N ARG A 28 -1.92 5.28 18.05
CA ARG A 28 -2.03 6.69 17.62
C ARG A 28 -0.88 7.55 18.15
N LYS A 29 -0.55 7.36 19.44
CA LYS A 29 0.60 8.03 20.08
C LYS A 29 1.92 7.65 19.42
N ALA A 30 2.12 6.37 19.12
CA ALA A 30 3.32 5.87 18.47
C ALA A 30 3.47 6.44 17.05
N ILE A 31 2.40 6.42 16.24
CA ILE A 31 2.40 6.98 14.89
C ILE A 31 2.79 8.46 14.91
N ARG A 32 2.20 9.25 15.82
CA ARG A 32 2.55 10.67 15.97
C ARG A 32 4.02 10.87 16.32
N ARG A 33 4.54 10.12 17.30
CA ARG A 33 5.95 10.21 17.72
C ARG A 33 6.92 9.80 16.60
N LEU A 34 6.58 8.77 15.83
CA LEU A 34 7.36 8.35 14.67
C LEU A 34 7.33 9.42 13.58
N TRP A 35 6.18 10.05 13.35
CA TRP A 35 6.04 11.15 12.42
C TRP A 35 6.86 12.37 12.85
N ASP A 36 6.80 12.76 14.12
CA ASP A 36 7.61 13.87 14.67
C ASP A 36 9.12 13.65 14.51
N ALA A 37 9.56 12.39 14.58
CA ALA A 37 10.96 12.01 14.36
C ALA A 37 11.37 11.98 12.88
N ALA A 38 10.42 11.84 11.95
CA ALA A 38 10.68 11.76 10.51
C ALA A 38 10.87 13.16 9.90
N GLN A 39 12.09 13.50 9.51
CA GLN A 39 12.40 14.75 8.79
C GLN A 39 12.05 14.65 7.30
N GLY A 40 12.22 13.46 6.72
CA GLY A 40 11.91 13.20 5.32
C GLY A 40 10.63 12.40 5.12
N MET A 41 10.74 11.10 5.41
CA MET A 41 9.72 10.10 5.15
C MET A 41 9.46 9.22 6.38
N LEU A 42 8.18 8.88 6.58
CA LEU A 42 7.74 7.79 7.44
C LEU A 42 7.23 6.64 6.57
N LEU A 43 7.85 5.47 6.71
CA LEU A 43 7.44 4.23 6.04
C LEU A 43 6.90 3.24 7.08
N LEU A 44 5.61 2.95 6.97
CA LEU A 44 4.91 2.00 7.81
C LEU A 44 4.66 0.71 7.01
N ALA A 45 4.93 -0.45 7.60
CA ALA A 45 4.62 -1.75 7.03
C ALA A 45 3.95 -2.65 8.06
N GLU A 46 2.92 -3.38 7.64
CA GLU A 46 2.14 -4.27 8.49
C GLU A 46 1.83 -5.57 7.73
N PRO A 47 1.47 -6.67 8.42
CA PRO A 47 0.97 -7.87 7.76
C PRO A 47 -0.18 -7.52 6.80
N GLY A 48 -0.21 -8.16 5.64
CA GLY A 48 -1.19 -7.94 4.58
C GLY A 48 -2.53 -8.58 4.89
N THR A 49 -3.08 -8.25 6.05
CA THR A 49 -4.34 -8.72 6.63
C THR A 49 -5.33 -7.56 6.75
N PRO A 50 -6.64 -7.83 6.93
CA PRO A 50 -7.62 -6.78 7.22
C PRO A 50 -7.22 -5.91 8.41
N ALA A 51 -6.71 -6.51 9.49
CA ALA A 51 -6.26 -5.79 10.68
C ALA A 51 -5.06 -4.88 10.41
N GLY A 52 -4.02 -5.38 9.73
CA GLY A 52 -2.84 -4.59 9.37
C GLY A 52 -3.20 -3.43 8.41
N SER A 53 -4.06 -3.69 7.42
CA SER A 53 -4.56 -2.63 6.55
C SER A 53 -5.39 -1.59 7.30
N ALA A 54 -6.19 -1.98 8.30
CA ALA A 54 -6.96 -1.03 9.12
C ALA A 54 -6.03 -0.11 9.95
N VAL A 55 -4.93 -0.65 10.48
CA VAL A 55 -3.88 0.14 11.15
C VAL A 55 -3.32 1.20 10.20
N LEU A 56 -2.97 0.81 8.97
CA LEU A 56 -2.42 1.75 7.98
C LEU A 56 -3.46 2.78 7.49
N ARG A 57 -4.74 2.41 7.35
CA ARG A 57 -5.80 3.38 7.02
C ARG A 57 -5.97 4.43 8.12
N MET A 58 -5.92 4.02 9.38
CA MET A 58 -5.98 4.94 10.51
C MET A 58 -4.75 5.87 10.55
N ALA A 59 -3.54 5.32 10.37
CA ALA A 59 -2.33 6.12 10.28
C ALA A 59 -2.37 7.13 9.12
N ARG A 60 -2.93 6.70 7.97
CA ARG A 60 -3.15 7.56 6.80
C ARG A 60 -4.07 8.73 7.13
N GLU A 61 -5.22 8.47 7.73
CA GLU A 61 -6.19 9.50 8.11
C GLU A 61 -5.55 10.52 9.07
N GLN A 62 -5.00 10.03 10.19
CA GLN A 62 -4.35 10.88 11.19
C GLN A 62 -3.26 11.77 10.58
N LEU A 63 -2.36 11.19 9.77
CA LEU A 63 -1.21 11.95 9.27
C LEU A 63 -1.55 12.88 8.11
N LEU A 64 -2.58 12.57 7.31
CA LEU A 64 -3.10 13.50 6.31
C LEU A 64 -3.71 14.75 6.97
N GLU A 65 -4.41 14.60 8.09
CA GLU A 65 -4.92 15.73 8.89
C GLU A 65 -3.78 16.58 9.45
N GLU A 66 -2.64 15.97 9.78
CA GLU A 66 -1.41 16.64 10.18
C GLU A 66 -0.58 17.19 8.99
N GLY A 67 -1.15 17.15 7.77
CA GLY A 67 -0.58 17.73 6.56
C GLY A 67 0.39 16.83 5.80
N ALA A 68 0.62 15.57 6.20
CA ALA A 68 1.51 14.66 5.48
C ALA A 68 1.06 14.46 4.02
N ARG A 69 2.01 14.15 3.13
CA ARG A 69 1.71 13.81 1.72
C ARG A 69 2.02 12.34 1.45
N ILE A 70 1.14 11.64 0.73
CA ILE A 70 1.34 10.22 0.43
C ILE A 70 2.28 10.03 -0.76
N ALA A 71 3.49 9.55 -0.47
CA ALA A 71 4.42 9.10 -1.49
C ALA A 71 3.93 7.81 -2.15
N ALA A 72 3.54 6.81 -1.36
CA ALA A 72 3.07 5.52 -1.83
C ALA A 72 2.26 4.78 -0.74
N PRO A 73 1.51 3.73 -1.08
CA PRO A 73 1.14 3.29 -2.42
C PRO A 73 -0.12 3.99 -2.95
N CYS A 74 -0.81 4.80 -2.13
CA CYS A 74 -2.10 5.36 -2.55
C CYS A 74 -1.93 6.40 -3.67
N PRO A 75 -2.77 6.34 -4.72
CA PRO A 75 -2.70 7.29 -5.83
C PRO A 75 -3.27 8.66 -5.45
N GLY A 76 -4.25 8.71 -4.54
CA GLY A 76 -4.91 9.95 -4.08
C GLY A 76 -4.64 10.31 -2.62
N GLY A 77 -4.82 11.60 -2.32
CA GLY A 77 -4.68 12.21 -0.99
C GLY A 77 -5.98 12.41 -0.21
N GLY A 78 -7.16 12.18 -0.81
CA GLY A 78 -8.46 12.26 -0.12
C GLY A 78 -8.72 11.06 0.83
N PRO A 79 -9.92 10.86 1.37
CA PRO A 79 -10.26 9.65 2.15
C PRO A 79 -9.93 8.35 1.40
N CYS A 80 -9.60 7.29 2.14
CA CYS A 80 -9.32 5.99 1.51
C CYS A 80 -10.64 5.42 0.96
N PRO A 81 -10.75 5.09 -0.34
CA PRO A 81 -12.02 4.64 -0.93
C PRO A 81 -12.30 3.15 -0.67
N MET A 82 -11.47 2.48 0.15
CA MET A 82 -11.64 1.06 0.46
C MET A 82 -12.70 0.88 1.54
N GLU A 83 -13.80 0.20 1.19
CA GLU A 83 -14.96 -0.04 2.03
C GLU A 83 -15.11 -1.53 2.41
N GLY A 84 -15.95 -1.79 3.42
CA GLY A 84 -16.31 -3.14 3.86
C GLY A 84 -15.14 -3.95 4.43
N GLU A 85 -15.15 -5.26 4.17
CA GLU A 85 -14.13 -6.21 4.62
C GLU A 85 -12.90 -6.27 3.72
N ASP A 86 -12.88 -5.50 2.63
CA ASP A 86 -11.81 -5.56 1.65
C ASP A 86 -10.58 -4.74 2.10
N TRP A 87 -9.39 -5.17 1.66
CA TRP A 87 -8.13 -4.55 2.12
C TRP A 87 -7.08 -4.41 1.02
N CYS A 88 -6.16 -3.45 1.22
CA CYS A 88 -5.00 -3.27 0.35
C CYS A 88 -3.85 -4.13 0.85
N HIS A 89 -3.24 -4.91 -0.04
CA HIS A 89 -2.04 -5.68 0.26
C HIS A 89 -1.19 -5.88 -1.00
N PHE A 90 0.02 -6.32 -0.76
CA PHE A 90 1.02 -6.76 -1.71
C PHE A 90 1.41 -8.19 -1.33
N SER A 91 2.16 -8.85 -2.20
CA SER A 91 2.73 -10.17 -1.91
C SER A 91 4.19 -10.16 -2.31
N CYS A 92 5.08 -10.63 -1.44
CA CYS A 92 6.47 -10.88 -1.75
C CYS A 92 6.82 -12.33 -1.46
N ARG A 93 7.70 -12.90 -2.28
CA ARG A 93 8.19 -14.26 -2.06
C ARG A 93 9.37 -14.22 -1.11
N VAL A 94 9.26 -14.91 0.02
CA VAL A 94 10.33 -15.06 1.01
C VAL A 94 10.78 -16.51 1.10
N ALA A 95 12.06 -16.73 1.35
CA ALA A 95 12.63 -18.08 1.42
C ALA A 95 12.26 -18.78 2.74
N ARG A 96 11.90 -20.06 2.67
CA ARG A 96 11.73 -20.91 3.84
C ARG A 96 13.01 -21.70 4.09
N SER A 97 13.59 -21.48 5.28
CA SER A 97 14.68 -22.33 5.78
C SER A 97 14.21 -23.78 5.93
N ARG A 98 15.17 -24.73 5.98
CA ARG A 98 14.86 -26.15 6.27
C ARG A 98 14.11 -26.29 7.60
N LEU A 99 14.47 -25.48 8.59
CA LEU A 99 13.82 -25.45 9.90
C LEU A 99 12.36 -24.95 9.81
N HIS A 100 12.10 -23.86 9.10
CA HIS A 100 10.74 -23.35 8.88
C HIS A 100 9.84 -24.39 8.20
N ARG A 101 10.38 -25.08 7.18
CA ARG A 101 9.67 -26.17 6.50
C ARG A 101 9.30 -27.30 7.46
N ARG A 102 10.25 -27.75 8.29
CA ARG A 102 10.02 -28.80 9.29
C ARG A 102 9.01 -28.39 10.36
N LEU A 103 9.09 -27.16 10.87
CA LEU A 103 8.21 -26.68 11.94
C LEU A 103 6.78 -26.39 11.45
N LYS A 104 6.63 -25.82 10.26
CA LYS A 104 5.33 -25.44 9.69
C LYS A 104 4.70 -26.52 8.80
N GLY A 105 5.34 -27.68 8.64
CA GLY A 105 4.88 -28.75 7.75
C GLY A 105 4.85 -28.35 6.27
N GLY A 106 5.67 -27.39 5.85
CA GLY A 106 5.67 -26.86 4.49
C GLY A 106 6.74 -27.50 3.61
N GLU A 107 6.37 -27.99 2.42
CA GLU A 107 7.33 -28.62 1.49
C GLU A 107 8.06 -27.59 0.60
N ALA A 108 7.35 -26.53 0.17
CA ALA A 108 7.92 -25.52 -0.71
C ALA A 108 9.07 -24.75 -0.05
N PRO A 109 10.16 -24.45 -0.78
CA PRO A 109 11.30 -23.70 -0.25
C PRO A 109 11.03 -22.19 -0.09
N TYR A 110 9.78 -21.75 -0.27
CA TYR A 110 9.35 -20.37 -0.16
C TYR A 110 7.94 -20.25 0.42
N GLU A 111 7.59 -19.04 0.84
CA GLU A 111 6.22 -18.59 1.07
C GLU A 111 5.99 -17.24 0.40
N ASP A 112 4.76 -17.02 -0.03
CA ASP A 112 4.34 -15.73 -0.56
C ASP A 112 3.67 -14.97 0.61
N GLU A 113 4.46 -14.09 1.23
CA GLU A 113 4.05 -13.28 2.39
C GLU A 113 3.26 -12.07 1.93
N LYS A 114 2.07 -11.91 2.50
CA LYS A 114 1.25 -10.72 2.25
C LYS A 114 1.66 -9.62 3.20
N TYR A 115 1.86 -8.42 2.67
CA TYR A 115 2.15 -7.22 3.46
C TYR A 115 1.34 -6.04 2.96
N ALA A 116 1.15 -5.04 3.81
CA ALA A 116 0.62 -3.74 3.44
C ALA A 116 1.64 -2.68 3.86
N TYR A 117 1.72 -1.57 3.13
CA TYR A 117 2.62 -0.48 3.50
C TYR A 117 2.01 0.89 3.19
N LEU A 118 2.56 1.91 3.84
CA LEU A 118 2.22 3.31 3.65
C LEU A 118 3.49 4.15 3.80
N ALA A 119 3.81 4.93 2.77
CA ALA A 119 4.92 5.87 2.76
C ALA A 119 4.38 7.31 2.71
N LEU A 120 4.72 8.09 3.72
CA LEU A 120 4.29 9.49 3.89
C LEU A 120 5.53 10.38 3.95
N CYS A 121 5.48 11.53 3.28
CA CYS A 121 6.56 12.51 3.22
C CYS A 121 6.11 13.86 3.77
N ARG A 122 7.08 14.64 4.26
CA ARG A 122 6.83 16.04 4.59
C ARG A 122 6.33 16.82 3.37
N PRO A 123 5.40 17.78 3.53
CA PRO A 123 4.86 18.58 2.43
C PRO A 123 5.92 19.19 1.53
N ALA A 124 7.01 19.70 2.12
CA ALA A 124 8.07 20.39 1.39
C ALA A 124 8.89 19.46 0.48
N LEU A 125 8.86 18.15 0.71
CA LEU A 125 9.71 17.17 0.02
C LEU A 125 8.97 16.41 -1.08
N LEU A 126 7.66 16.55 -1.14
CA LEU A 126 6.84 15.94 -2.18
C LEU A 126 5.97 17.03 -2.79
N ALA A 127 6.31 17.43 -4.02
CA ALA A 127 5.43 18.25 -4.83
C ALA A 127 4.03 17.61 -4.88
N GLU A 128 3.00 18.42 -5.09
CA GLU A 128 1.65 17.89 -5.24
C GLU A 128 1.68 16.75 -6.27
N LYS A 129 1.19 15.59 -5.83
CA LYS A 129 1.20 14.40 -6.66
C LYS A 129 0.33 14.73 -7.87
N ALA A 130 0.95 14.91 -9.04
CA ALA A 130 0.20 15.06 -10.29
C ALA A 130 -0.80 13.90 -10.32
N ALA A 131 -2.09 14.21 -10.51
CA ALA A 131 -3.13 13.21 -10.63
C ALA A 131 -2.71 12.24 -11.75
N GLY A 132 -2.17 11.09 -11.37
CA GLY A 132 -1.22 10.41 -12.24
C GLY A 132 -1.03 8.96 -11.88
N GLY A 133 -1.94 8.14 -12.39
CA GLY A 133 -1.87 6.70 -12.34
C GLY A 133 -2.86 6.03 -11.39
N GLU A 134 -3.05 4.75 -11.63
CA GLU A 134 -4.11 3.92 -11.07
C GLU A 134 -3.47 2.67 -10.51
N ARG A 135 -3.67 2.41 -9.22
CA ARG A 135 -3.09 1.25 -8.56
C ARG A 135 -3.95 0.02 -8.80
N VAL A 136 -3.37 -1.03 -9.34
CA VAL A 136 -4.00 -2.34 -9.47
C VAL A 136 -4.16 -2.97 -8.09
N LEU A 137 -5.41 -3.25 -7.69
CA LEU A 137 -5.71 -3.79 -6.37
C LEU A 137 -5.76 -5.32 -6.34
N ARG A 138 -6.11 -5.96 -7.45
CA ARG A 138 -6.32 -7.41 -7.52
C ARG A 138 -5.62 -7.96 -8.75
N HIS A 139 -5.45 -9.28 -8.79
CA HIS A 139 -4.94 -9.93 -9.99
C HIS A 139 -5.82 -9.58 -11.19
N PRO A 140 -5.26 -9.08 -12.30
CA PRO A 140 -6.03 -8.81 -13.51
C PRO A 140 -6.79 -10.05 -13.99
N GLN A 141 -8.07 -9.89 -14.31
CA GLN A 141 -8.91 -10.99 -14.79
C GLN A 141 -8.86 -11.03 -16.32
N ALA A 142 -7.97 -11.85 -16.87
CA ALA A 142 -7.84 -12.03 -18.31
C ALA A 142 -8.88 -13.02 -18.86
N ALA A 143 -9.56 -12.63 -19.94
CA ALA A 143 -10.51 -13.46 -20.69
C ALA A 143 -10.28 -13.31 -22.20
N LYS A 144 -11.02 -14.07 -23.02
CA LYS A 144 -10.91 -13.99 -24.49
C LYS A 144 -11.21 -12.57 -24.96
N GLY A 145 -10.18 -11.87 -25.44
CA GLY A 145 -10.29 -10.53 -26.02
C GLY A 145 -10.38 -9.36 -25.04
N ARG A 146 -10.28 -9.58 -23.72
CA ARG A 146 -10.35 -8.51 -22.72
C ARG A 146 -9.58 -8.81 -21.43
N VAL A 147 -9.22 -7.78 -20.69
CA VAL A 147 -8.72 -7.86 -19.31
C VAL A 147 -9.56 -6.95 -18.44
N VAL A 148 -10.02 -7.44 -17.29
CA VAL A 148 -10.72 -6.62 -16.28
C VAL A 148 -9.77 -6.32 -15.13
N LEU A 149 -9.62 -5.04 -14.81
CA LEU A 149 -8.80 -4.51 -13.73
C LEU A 149 -9.68 -4.00 -12.61
N THR A 150 -9.31 -4.26 -11.36
CA THR A 150 -9.83 -3.56 -10.17
C THR A 150 -8.78 -2.55 -9.74
N LEU A 151 -9.12 -1.27 -9.80
CA LEU A 151 -8.21 -0.15 -9.66
C LEU A 151 -8.59 0.72 -8.46
N CYS A 152 -7.58 1.26 -7.79
CA CYS A 152 -7.71 2.45 -6.95
C CYS A 152 -7.17 3.62 -7.76
N THR A 153 -7.95 4.69 -7.86
CA THR A 153 -7.59 5.93 -8.57
C THR A 153 -7.58 7.08 -7.57
N GLY A 154 -7.23 8.29 -8.04
CA GLY A 154 -7.38 9.51 -7.23
C GLY A 154 -8.85 9.83 -6.90
N ALA A 155 -9.80 9.33 -7.70
CA ALA A 155 -11.23 9.59 -7.57
C ALA A 155 -11.99 8.49 -6.80
N GLY A 156 -11.45 7.28 -6.70
CA GLY A 156 -12.11 6.18 -5.99
C GLY A 156 -11.71 4.80 -6.48
N LEU A 157 -12.55 3.81 -6.21
CA LEU A 157 -12.41 2.46 -6.74
C LEU A 157 -13.10 2.34 -8.10
N GLU A 158 -12.44 1.71 -9.06
CA GLU A 158 -12.97 1.52 -10.41
C GLU A 158 -12.73 0.08 -10.89
N LYS A 159 -13.71 -0.48 -11.61
CA LYS A 159 -13.49 -1.67 -12.45
C LYS A 159 -13.36 -1.25 -13.91
N ARG A 160 -12.21 -1.52 -14.52
CA ARG A 160 -11.95 -1.14 -15.91
C ARG A 160 -11.79 -2.35 -16.80
N THR A 161 -12.49 -2.37 -17.93
CA THR A 161 -12.32 -3.39 -18.95
C THR A 161 -11.45 -2.86 -20.08
N VAL A 162 -10.33 -3.53 -20.36
CA VAL A 162 -9.41 -3.20 -21.43
C VAL A 162 -9.57 -4.21 -22.55
N ALA A 163 -9.94 -3.77 -23.75
CA ALA A 163 -10.19 -4.65 -24.89
C ALA A 163 -8.90 -4.93 -25.67
N ARG A 164 -8.84 -6.08 -26.35
CA ARG A 164 -7.68 -6.47 -27.17
C ARG A 164 -7.40 -5.51 -28.35
N ARG A 165 -8.43 -4.79 -28.82
CA ARG A 165 -8.28 -3.77 -29.88
C ARG A 165 -7.34 -2.64 -29.44
N ASP A 166 -7.31 -2.34 -28.14
CA ASP A 166 -6.44 -1.32 -27.53
C ASP A 166 -5.07 -1.95 -27.20
N ALA A 167 -4.31 -2.33 -28.23
CA ALA A 167 -3.17 -3.25 -28.12
C ALA A 167 -2.12 -2.85 -27.06
N ALA A 168 -1.83 -1.55 -26.91
CA ALA A 168 -0.89 -1.05 -25.92
C ALA A 168 -1.43 -1.19 -24.49
N ALA A 169 -2.64 -0.69 -24.22
CA ALA A 169 -3.30 -0.80 -22.92
C ALA A 169 -3.55 -2.27 -22.55
N PHE A 170 -3.94 -3.12 -23.51
CA PHE A 170 -4.17 -4.54 -23.29
C PHE A 170 -2.90 -5.26 -22.83
N ARG A 171 -1.74 -4.98 -23.44
CA ARG A 171 -0.46 -5.56 -23.03
C ARG A 171 -0.09 -5.15 -21.61
N GLN A 172 -0.25 -3.87 -21.26
CA GLN A 172 -0.01 -3.38 -19.90
C GLN A 172 -0.95 -4.04 -18.89
N ALA A 173 -2.26 -4.03 -19.15
CA ALA A 173 -3.27 -4.61 -18.28
C ALA A 173 -3.07 -6.11 -18.05
N ARG A 174 -2.71 -6.86 -19.11
CA ARG A 174 -2.46 -8.31 -19.02
C ARG A 174 -1.19 -8.65 -18.24
N GLY A 175 -0.17 -7.80 -18.30
CA GLY A 175 1.11 -7.99 -17.60
C GLY A 175 1.13 -7.46 -16.17
N ALA A 176 0.13 -6.66 -15.78
CA ALA A 176 0.07 -6.01 -14.50
C ALA A 176 -0.08 -7.00 -13.32
N LYS A 177 0.44 -6.60 -12.17
CA LYS A 177 0.36 -7.32 -10.90
C LYS A 177 -0.39 -6.49 -9.86
N CYS A 178 -0.88 -7.17 -8.82
CA CYS A 178 -1.40 -6.50 -7.64
C CYS A 178 -0.32 -5.55 -7.09
N GLY A 179 -0.67 -4.28 -6.90
CA GLY A 179 0.21 -3.24 -6.41
C GLY A 179 0.82 -2.35 -7.49
N ASP A 180 0.80 -2.76 -8.76
CA ASP A 180 1.38 -1.98 -9.86
C ASP A 180 0.64 -0.64 -10.04
N LEU A 181 1.39 0.41 -10.34
CA LEU A 181 0.86 1.71 -10.73
C LEU A 181 0.79 1.76 -12.26
N LEU A 182 -0.42 1.79 -12.81
CA LEU A 182 -0.64 1.90 -14.25
C LEU A 182 -0.92 3.35 -14.65
N ARG A 183 -0.53 3.72 -15.86
CA ARG A 183 -0.96 4.93 -16.55
C ARG A 183 -1.51 4.51 -17.90
N LEU A 184 -2.71 3.96 -17.88
CA LEU A 184 -3.39 3.58 -19.12
C LEU A 184 -3.72 4.88 -19.85
N CYS A 185 -3.23 5.03 -21.08
CA CYS A 185 -3.70 6.09 -21.96
C CYS A 185 -5.22 5.88 -22.17
N PRO A 186 -6.03 6.96 -22.19
CA PRO A 186 -7.40 6.83 -22.66
C PRO A 186 -7.40 6.22 -24.07
N PRO A 187 -8.43 5.46 -24.45
CA PRO A 187 -8.55 4.97 -25.82
C PRO A 187 -8.50 6.16 -26.79
N GLU A 188 -7.73 6.03 -27.86
CA GLU A 188 -7.78 6.97 -28.98
C GLU A 188 -9.19 6.89 -29.59
N GLU A 189 -9.86 8.03 -29.74
CA GLU A 189 -11.20 8.14 -30.36
C GLU A 189 -11.18 7.75 -31.84
#